data_AF-A0A644Z9Y1-F1
#
_entry.id   AF-A0A644Z9Y1-F1
#
_cell.length_a   1.000
_cell.length_b   1.000
_cell.length_c   1.000
_cell.angle_alpha   90.00
_cell.angle_beta   90.00
_cell.angle_gamma   90.00
#
_symmetry.space_group_name_H-M   'P 1'
#
loop_
_entity.id
_entity.type
_entity.pdbx_description
1 polymer ?
#
loop_
_entity_poly.entity_id
_entity_poly.type
_entity_poly.pdbx_seq_one_letter_code
_entity_poly.pdbx_strand_id
1 'polypeptide(L)' 'MVGDGKYGINREDARAGYDHQALCAYYLKLLPEQGDLLYYLGGRELTVVADDRFTM' A
#
# COMPACT_ATOMS: atom_id res chain seq x y z
N MET A 1 1.51 9.20 9.58
CA MET A 1 1.96 7.79 9.56
C MET A 1 3.47 7.76 9.63
N VAL A 2 4.10 6.62 9.90
CA VAL A 2 5.57 6.53 9.90
C VAL A 2 6.09 6.82 8.49
N GLY A 3 7.11 7.68 8.38
CA GLY A 3 7.72 8.06 7.10
C GLY A 3 6.87 8.99 6.23
N ASP A 4 5.82 9.62 6.80
CA ASP A 4 4.90 10.49 6.07
C ASP A 4 5.43 11.93 5.93
N GLY A 5 5.93 12.26 4.73
CA GLY A 5 6.48 13.58 4.39
C GLY A 5 5.54 14.78 4.55
N LYS A 6 4.21 14.57 4.55
CA LYS A 6 3.23 15.65 4.46
C LYS A 6 2.54 15.93 5.80
N TYR A 7 2.30 14.88 6.58
CA TYR A 7 1.54 14.97 7.83
C TYR A 7 2.30 14.42 9.06
N GLY A 8 3.47 13.81 8.89
CA GLY A 8 4.29 13.24 9.97
C GLY A 8 5.42 14.16 10.45
N ILE A 9 5.81 14.03 11.72
CA ILE A 9 7.05 14.62 12.25
C ILE A 9 8.17 13.59 12.03
N ASN A 10 8.78 13.60 10.84
CA ASN A 10 9.66 12.51 10.37
C ASN A 10 11.08 12.50 10.96
N ARG A 11 11.38 13.26 12.01
CA ARG A 11 12.77 13.34 12.51
C ARG A 11 13.24 12.02 13.09
N GLU A 12 12.37 11.32 13.81
CA GLU A 12 12.66 10.02 14.40
C GLU A 12 12.50 8.91 13.35
N ASP A 13 11.51 9.02 12.48
CA ASP A 13 11.30 8.10 11.34
C ASP A 13 12.51 8.09 10.39
N ALA A 14 13.04 9.25 10.02
CA ALA A 14 14.24 9.35 9.18
C ALA A 14 15.48 8.78 9.89
N ARG A 15 15.58 8.91 11.23
CA ARG A 15 16.65 8.27 12.02
C ARG A 15 16.50 6.76 12.08
N ALA A 16 15.27 6.26 12.04
CA ALA A 16 14.95 4.84 11.97
C ALA A 16 15.05 4.26 10.54
N GLY A 17 15.37 5.10 9.54
CA GLY A 17 15.62 4.64 8.16
C GLY A 17 14.42 4.70 7.23
N TYR A 18 13.28 5.25 7.66
CA TYR A 18 12.11 5.42 6.82
C TYR A 18 12.34 6.57 5.82
N ASP A 19 12.38 6.22 4.53
CA ASP A 19 12.48 7.15 3.39
C ASP A 19 11.15 7.32 2.63
N HIS A 20 10.17 6.45 2.92
CA HIS A 20 8.80 6.51 2.41
C HIS A 20 7.78 6.18 3.51
N GLN A 21 6.52 6.52 3.26
CA GLN A 21 5.43 6.21 4.18
C GLN A 21 5.25 4.70 4.28
N ALA A 22 5.26 4.17 5.51
CA ALA A 22 4.96 2.77 5.80
C ALA A 22 3.44 2.50 5.71
N LEU A 23 2.86 2.68 4.51
CA LEU A 23 1.46 2.45 4.21
C LEU A 23 1.33 1.30 3.19
N CYS A 24 0.56 0.28 3.55
CA CYS A 24 0.31 -0.89 2.70
C CYS A 24 -1.19 -1.12 2.50
N ALA A 25 -1.60 -1.36 1.25
CA ALA A 25 -2.91 -1.88 0.94
C ALA A 25 -2.87 -3.42 1.00
N TYR A 26 -3.35 -4.00 2.09
CA TYR A 26 -3.27 -5.45 2.34
C TYR A 26 -4.21 -6.28 1.47
N TYR A 27 -5.29 -5.67 0.96
CA TYR A 27 -6.31 -6.35 0.18
C TYR A 27 -6.88 -5.41 -0.88
N LEU A 28 -7.03 -5.92 -2.10
CA LEU A 28 -7.67 -5.24 -3.21
C LEU A 28 -8.70 -6.18 -3.85
N LYS A 29 -9.95 -5.72 -3.97
CA LYS A 29 -11.00 -6.39 -4.72
C LYS A 29 -11.40 -5.53 -5.90
N LEU A 30 -11.25 -6.07 -7.11
CA LEU A 30 -11.67 -5.38 -8.32
C LEU A 30 -13.14 -5.73 -8.58
N LEU A 31 -14.00 -4.71 -8.56
CA LEU A 31 -15.42 -4.88 -8.88
C LEU A 31 -15.62 -4.80 -10.41
N PRO A 32 -16.40 -5.70 -11.02
CA PRO A 32 -16.67 -5.62 -12.44
C PRO A 32 -17.56 -4.41 -12.75
N GLU A 33 -17.06 -3.49 -13.57
CA GLU A 33 -17.85 -2.43 -14.21
C GLU A 33 -17.96 -2.71 -15.71
N GLN A 34 -19.17 -2.93 -16.21
CA GLN A 34 -19.39 -3.30 -17.62
C GLN A 34 -18.99 -2.14 -18.55
N GLY A 35 -18.12 -2.44 -19.52
CA GLY A 35 -17.68 -1.48 -20.55
C GLY A 35 -16.32 -0.83 -20.29
N ASP A 36 -15.68 -1.11 -19.15
CA ASP A 36 -14.34 -0.60 -18.86
C ASP A 36 -13.23 -1.54 -19.38
N LEU A 37 -12.07 -0.97 -19.73
CA LEU A 37 -10.87 -1.67 -20.21
C LEU A 37 -10.39 -2.74 -19.21
N LEU A 38 -10.66 -2.53 -17.93
CA LEU A 38 -10.28 -3.43 -16.83
C LEU A 38 -11.37 -4.43 -16.45
N TYR A 39 -12.48 -4.52 -17.20
CA TYR A 39 -13.59 -5.45 -16.91
C TYR A 39 -13.14 -6.90 -16.69
N TYR A 40 -12.12 -7.36 -17.42
CA TYR A 40 -11.56 -8.72 -17.30
C TYR A 40 -10.92 -9.03 -15.93
N LEU A 41 -10.64 -8.01 -15.13
CA LEU A 41 -10.13 -8.14 -13.76
C LEU A 41 -11.25 -8.22 -12.72
N GLY A 42 -12.51 -8.03 -13.12
CA GLY A 42 -13.66 -8.09 -12.22
C GLY A 42 -13.73 -9.41 -11.44
N GLY A 43 -13.96 -9.30 -10.14
CA GLY A 43 -14.02 -10.44 -9.23
C GLY A 43 -12.66 -11.01 -8.81
N ARG A 44 -11.54 -10.47 -9.32
CA ARG A 44 -10.21 -10.85 -8.85
C ARG A 44 -9.90 -10.16 -7.52
N GLU A 45 -9.22 -10.91 -6.67
CA GLU A 45 -8.77 -10.47 -5.36
C GLU A 45 -7.25 -10.58 -5.30
N LEU A 46 -6.60 -9.52 -4.87
CA LEU A 46 -5.16 -9.48 -4.65
C LEU A 46 -4.94 -9.28 -3.15
N THR A 47 -4.20 -10.20 -2.55
CA THR A 47 -3.82 -10.13 -1.14
C THR A 47 -2.31 -10.11 -1.06
N VAL A 48 -1.77 -9.18 -0.28
CA VAL A 48 -0.34 -9.20 0.05
C VAL A 48 -0.15 -10.30 1.09
N VAL A 49 0.54 -11.37 0.72
CA VAL A 49 1.07 -12.33 1.71
C VAL A 49 2.21 -11.61 2.42
N ALA A 50 2.24 -11.66 3.76
CA ALA A 50 3.25 -10.98 4.56
C ALA A 50 4.65 -11.28 3.99
N ASP A 51 5.27 -10.25 3.43
CA ASP A 51 6.65 -10.26 2.98
C ASP A 51 7.42 -9.41 4.00
N ASP A 52 8.39 -10.02 4.69
CA ASP A 52 9.16 -9.39 5.76
C ASP A 52 9.96 -8.17 5.28
N ARG A 53 10.01 -7.92 3.96
CA ARG A 53 10.66 -6.75 3.34
C ARG A 53 10.04 -5.39 3.67
N PHE A 54 8.87 -5.35 4.32
CA PHE A 54 8.22 -4.10 4.76
C PHE A 54 8.30 -3.86 6.27
N THR A 55 8.99 -4.72 7.02
CA THR A 55 9.24 -4.54 8.45
C THR A 55 10.69 -4.11 8.64
N MET A 56 10.91 -2.82 8.92
CA MET A 56 12.21 -2.22 9.22
C MET A 56 12.22 -1.62 10.62
#